data_AF-A0A8I2JZA0-F1
#
_entry.id   AF-A0A8I2JZA0-F1
#
_cell.length_a   1.000
_cell.length_b   1.000
_cell.length_c   1.000
_cell.angle_alpha   90.00
_cell.angle_beta   90.00
_cell.angle_gamma   90.00
#
_symmetry.space_group_name_H-M   'P 1'
#
loop_
_entity.id
_entity.type
_entity.pdbx_description
1 polymer ?
#
loop_
_entity_poly.entity_id
_entity_poly.type
_entity_poly.pdbx_seq_one_letter_code
_entity_poly.pdbx_strand_id
1 'polypeptide(L)'
;MYGSKGDIYSRIGENFRALEMYNKALPFFKKKGDIELESVALHTKAKVWVKLEKKDEAMDLFEKGIANLEKVRAQTAFSEMKRTFMEKFYKQYVETVMFMLENKHENKGFKYAESMRARVFLDQIAEGLVRLDKGLTQELKQNRDNLVAKLSLLGKKMHQTAGKKEEKKLLELKEQYRKVESEFEDLLVKIRLSNPLYASVRYPQPITVRTLQTEVLKKGEILVRYFISPDKLYVFLIS
;
A
#
# COMPACT_ATOMS: atom_id res chain seq x y z
N MET A 1 -6.56 14.50 -17.12
CA MET A 1 -6.47 14.38 -18.60
C MET A 1 -5.28 13.52 -19.05
N TYR A 2 -4.05 13.75 -18.57
CA TYR A 2 -2.88 12.95 -18.99
C TYR A 2 -2.95 11.46 -18.59
N GLY A 3 -3.32 11.12 -17.35
CA GLY A 3 -3.45 9.72 -16.92
C GLY A 3 -4.42 8.91 -17.78
N SER A 4 -5.64 9.43 -17.99
CA SER A 4 -6.65 8.80 -18.84
C SER A 4 -6.21 8.64 -20.30
N LYS A 5 -5.46 9.61 -20.86
CA LYS A 5 -4.85 9.47 -22.19
C LYS A 5 -3.81 8.36 -22.21
N GLY A 6 -2.98 8.25 -21.17
CA GLY A 6 -2.04 7.14 -21.00
C GLY A 6 -2.74 5.78 -21.01
N ASP A 7 -3.87 5.67 -20.31
CA ASP A 7 -4.67 4.44 -20.27
C ASP A 7 -5.21 4.06 -21.65
N ILE A 8 -5.71 5.04 -22.41
CA ILE A 8 -6.19 4.85 -23.78
C ILE A 8 -5.05 4.37 -24.69
N TYR A 9 -3.91 5.07 -24.70
CA TYR A 9 -2.76 4.70 -25.52
C TYR A 9 -2.22 3.30 -25.17
N SER A 10 -2.18 2.95 -23.88
CA SER A 10 -1.77 1.61 -23.45
C SER A 10 -2.73 0.53 -23.96
N ARG A 11 -4.05 0.78 -23.96
CA ARG A 11 -5.05 -0.18 -24.45
C ARG A 11 -4.95 -0.42 -25.95
N ILE A 12 -4.64 0.60 -26.73
CA ILE A 12 -4.50 0.48 -28.20
C ILE A 12 -3.09 0.06 -28.65
N GLY A 13 -2.18 -0.24 -27.71
CA GLY A 13 -0.82 -0.72 -28.02
C GLY A 13 0.21 0.37 -28.30
N GLU A 14 -0.15 1.65 -28.22
CA GLU A 14 0.77 2.78 -28.37
C GLU A 14 1.60 3.01 -27.09
N ASN A 15 2.46 2.04 -26.76
CA ASN A 15 3.19 1.98 -25.50
C ASN A 15 4.05 3.23 -25.25
N PHE A 16 4.78 3.74 -26.24
CA PHE A 16 5.61 4.95 -26.06
C PHE A 16 4.79 6.22 -25.80
N ARG A 17 3.65 6.40 -26.49
CA ARG A 17 2.73 7.52 -26.21
C ARG A 17 2.10 7.39 -24.83
N ALA A 18 1.78 6.16 -24.41
CA ALA A 18 1.30 5.89 -23.06
C ALA A 18 2.34 6.32 -22.01
N LEU A 19 3.60 5.92 -22.17
CA LEU A 19 4.70 6.30 -21.28
C LEU A 19 4.88 7.83 -21.23
N GLU A 20 4.80 8.51 -22.37
CA GLU A 20 4.88 9.97 -22.44
C GLU A 20 3.76 10.63 -21.62
N MET A 21 2.53 10.14 -21.77
CA MET A 21 1.39 10.66 -21.00
C MET A 21 1.52 10.40 -19.50
N TYR A 22 2.00 9.21 -19.09
CA TYR A 22 2.25 8.93 -17.67
C TYR A 22 3.40 9.77 -17.10
N ASN A 23 4.46 10.02 -17.87
CA ASN A 23 5.55 10.91 -17.47
C ASN A 23 5.07 12.36 -17.27
N LYS A 24 4.06 12.81 -18.03
CA LYS A 24 3.40 14.10 -17.82
C LYS A 24 2.43 14.08 -16.62
N ALA A 25 1.77 12.95 -16.36
CA ALA A 25 0.77 12.81 -15.30
C ALA A 25 1.38 12.65 -13.90
N LEU A 26 2.44 11.87 -13.75
CA LEU A 26 3.04 11.54 -12.44
C LEU A 26 3.51 12.78 -11.66
N PRO A 27 4.25 13.75 -12.25
CA PRO A 27 4.63 14.97 -11.55
C PRO A 27 3.42 15.78 -11.08
N PHE A 28 2.31 15.72 -11.82
CA PHE A 28 1.08 16.39 -11.44
C PHE A 28 0.44 15.73 -10.22
N PHE A 29 0.28 14.40 -10.20
CA PHE A 29 -0.25 13.70 -9.03
C PHE A 29 0.62 13.90 -7.79
N LYS A 30 1.94 13.79 -7.97
CA LYS A 30 2.92 14.09 -6.92
C LYS A 30 2.85 15.55 -6.46
N LYS A 31 2.63 16.50 -7.38
CA LYS A 31 2.41 17.92 -7.03
C LYS A 31 1.14 18.10 -6.21
N LYS A 32 0.06 17.41 -6.57
CA LYS A 32 -1.21 17.42 -5.82
C LYS A 32 -1.17 16.68 -4.48
N GLY A 33 -0.21 15.77 -4.30
CA GLY A 33 -0.20 14.85 -3.16
C GLY A 33 -1.30 13.80 -3.26
N ASP A 34 -1.74 13.48 -4.48
CA ASP A 34 -2.76 12.46 -4.73
C ASP A 34 -2.08 11.08 -4.84
N ILE A 35 -1.78 10.50 -3.67
CA ILE A 35 -1.01 9.25 -3.55
C ILE A 35 -1.72 8.09 -4.23
N GLU A 36 -3.06 8.06 -4.19
CA GLU A 36 -3.85 7.01 -4.85
C GLU A 36 -3.72 7.09 -6.37
N LEU A 37 -3.94 8.28 -6.97
CA LEU A 37 -3.80 8.44 -8.42
C LEU A 37 -2.35 8.28 -8.88
N GLU A 38 -1.38 8.70 -8.07
CA GLU A 38 0.04 8.44 -8.32
C GLU A 38 0.31 6.93 -8.38
N SER A 39 -0.20 6.17 -7.41
CA SER A 39 -0.04 4.71 -7.36
C SER A 39 -0.66 4.00 -8.56
N VAL A 40 -1.87 4.42 -8.97
CA VAL A 40 -2.55 3.89 -10.15
C VAL A 40 -1.77 4.19 -11.43
N ALA A 41 -1.22 5.41 -11.55
CA ALA A 41 -0.40 5.79 -12.69
C ALA A 41 0.95 5.04 -12.73
N LEU A 42 1.61 4.87 -11.59
CA LEU A 42 2.84 4.08 -11.46
C LEU A 42 2.60 2.63 -11.90
N HIS A 43 1.57 2.00 -11.35
CA HIS A 43 1.17 0.64 -11.68
C HIS A 43 0.86 0.48 -13.18
N THR A 44 0.08 1.39 -13.77
CA THR A 44 -0.29 1.26 -15.19
C THR A 44 0.91 1.54 -16.10
N LYS A 45 1.79 2.47 -15.72
CA LYS A 45 3.09 2.67 -16.38
C LYS A 45 3.97 1.41 -16.28
N ALA A 46 3.99 0.71 -15.14
CA ALA A 46 4.70 -0.56 -14.97
C ALA A 46 4.21 -1.60 -15.98
N LYS A 47 2.89 -1.74 -16.15
CA LYS A 47 2.32 -2.65 -17.17
C LYS A 47 2.75 -2.32 -18.60
N VAL A 48 2.94 -1.05 -18.93
CA VAL A 48 3.46 -0.66 -20.25
C VAL A 48 4.91 -1.12 -20.41
N TRP A 49 5.73 -1.01 -19.37
CA TRP A 49 7.09 -1.55 -19.40
C TRP A 49 7.14 -3.08 -19.47
N VAL A 50 6.20 -3.78 -18.82
CA VAL A 50 6.04 -5.23 -18.99
C VAL A 50 5.79 -5.59 -20.46
N LYS A 51 4.90 -4.85 -21.15
CA LYS A 51 4.64 -5.05 -22.60
C LYS A 51 5.86 -4.77 -23.48
N LEU A 52 6.81 -3.98 -22.99
CA LEU A 52 8.08 -3.65 -23.67
C LEU A 52 9.23 -4.56 -23.22
N GLU A 53 8.94 -5.61 -22.43
CA GLU A 53 9.92 -6.55 -21.87
C GLU A 53 11.00 -5.90 -20.97
N LYS A 54 10.71 -4.69 -20.47
CA LYS A 54 11.57 -3.91 -19.57
C LYS A 54 11.21 -4.19 -18.12
N LYS A 55 11.65 -5.37 -17.66
CA LYS A 55 11.26 -5.96 -16.38
C LYS A 55 11.77 -5.17 -15.18
N ASP A 56 13.01 -4.69 -15.21
CA ASP A 56 13.59 -3.94 -14.09
C ASP A 56 12.88 -2.59 -13.89
N GLU A 57 12.57 -1.89 -14.98
CA GLU A 57 11.81 -0.64 -14.96
C GLU A 57 10.37 -0.87 -14.49
N ALA A 58 9.75 -1.98 -14.88
CA ALA A 58 8.43 -2.35 -14.38
C ALA A 58 8.45 -2.66 -12.88
N MET A 59 9.47 -3.39 -12.39
CA MET A 59 9.60 -3.77 -10.99
C MET A 59 9.63 -2.55 -10.08
N ASP A 60 10.52 -1.58 -10.35
CA ASP A 60 10.64 -0.36 -9.54
C ASP A 60 9.30 0.39 -9.43
N LEU A 61 8.55 0.45 -10.54
CA LEU A 61 7.26 1.13 -10.57
C LEU A 61 6.17 0.36 -9.81
N PHE A 62 6.13 -0.97 -9.92
CA PHE A 62 5.23 -1.81 -9.13
C PHE A 62 5.52 -1.66 -7.63
N GLU A 63 6.80 -1.69 -7.23
CA GLU A 63 7.19 -1.54 -5.82
C GLU A 63 6.81 -0.17 -5.26
N LYS A 64 7.06 0.90 -6.01
CA LYS A 64 6.65 2.26 -5.61
C LYS A 64 5.13 2.39 -5.50
N GLY A 65 4.40 1.83 -6.47
CA GLY A 65 2.93 1.88 -6.49
C GLY A 65 2.33 1.15 -5.28
N ILE A 66 2.75 -0.09 -5.01
CA ILE A 66 2.21 -0.87 -3.89
C ILE A 66 2.64 -0.30 -2.53
N ALA A 67 3.86 0.23 -2.41
CA ALA A 67 4.31 0.88 -1.18
C ALA A 67 3.45 2.13 -0.84
N ASN A 68 3.09 2.93 -1.85
CA ASN A 68 2.20 4.06 -1.67
C ASN A 68 0.79 3.63 -1.22
N LEU A 69 0.24 2.56 -1.81
CA LEU A 69 -1.05 2.00 -1.39
C LEU A 69 -1.02 1.46 0.05
N GLU A 70 0.06 0.79 0.45
CA GLU A 70 0.24 0.29 1.81
C GLU A 70 0.30 1.43 2.84
N LYS A 71 0.94 2.56 2.50
CA LYS A 71 0.92 3.77 3.35
C LYS A 71 -0.48 4.31 3.57
N VAL A 72 -1.26 4.47 2.49
CA VAL A 72 -2.66 4.93 2.57
C VAL A 72 -3.51 3.94 3.38
N ARG A 73 -3.31 2.64 3.16
CA ARG A 73 -4.01 1.57 3.89
C ARG A 73 -3.71 1.59 5.39
N ALA A 74 -2.46 1.84 5.78
CA ALA A 74 -2.05 1.94 7.18
C ALA A 74 -2.64 3.16 7.91
N GLN A 75 -2.80 4.28 7.19
CA GLN A 75 -3.42 5.50 7.71
C GLN A 75 -4.95 5.42 7.80
N THR A 76 -5.56 4.42 7.15
CA THR A 76 -7.01 4.22 7.17
C THR A 76 -7.45 3.63 8.51
N ALA A 77 -8.12 4.43 9.35
CA ALA A 77 -8.46 4.02 10.70
C ALA A 77 -9.56 2.95 10.77
N PHE A 78 -10.58 2.97 9.90
CA PHE A 78 -11.77 2.12 10.04
C PHE A 78 -11.73 0.87 9.14
N SER A 79 -12.20 -0.26 9.67
CA SER A 79 -12.24 -1.57 8.98
C SER A 79 -13.07 -1.52 7.69
N GLU A 80 -14.24 -0.88 7.71
CA GLU A 80 -15.08 -0.70 6.52
C GLU A 80 -14.38 0.09 5.41
N MET A 81 -13.63 1.14 5.77
CA MET A 81 -12.84 1.90 4.82
C MET A 81 -11.65 1.09 4.28
N LYS A 82 -11.03 0.23 5.11
CA LYS A 82 -9.99 -0.69 4.65
C LYS A 82 -10.55 -1.73 3.67
N ARG A 83 -11.78 -2.23 3.91
CA ARG A 83 -12.45 -3.16 2.99
C ARG A 83 -12.70 -2.50 1.64
N THR A 84 -13.35 -1.33 1.62
CA THR A 84 -13.62 -0.61 0.36
C THR A 84 -12.33 -0.19 -0.36
N PHE A 85 -11.28 0.17 0.39
CA PHE A 85 -9.95 0.39 -0.15
C PHE A 85 -9.39 -0.87 -0.83
N MET A 86 -9.45 -2.02 -0.16
CA MET A 86 -8.96 -3.28 -0.73
C MET A 86 -9.78 -3.71 -1.95
N GLU A 87 -11.11 -3.56 -1.94
CA GLU A 87 -11.95 -3.81 -3.11
C GLU A 87 -11.54 -2.93 -4.31
N LYS A 88 -11.29 -1.65 -4.06
CA LYS A 88 -10.85 -0.68 -5.08
C LYS A 88 -9.48 -1.02 -5.69
N PHE A 89 -8.53 -1.44 -4.86
CA PHE A 89 -7.14 -1.65 -5.27
C PHE A 89 -6.75 -3.13 -5.47
N TYR A 90 -7.68 -4.06 -5.30
CA TYR A 90 -7.43 -5.51 -5.36
C TYR A 90 -6.65 -5.91 -6.61
N LYS A 91 -7.07 -5.40 -7.78
CA LYS A 91 -6.43 -5.68 -9.06
C LYS A 91 -4.95 -5.28 -9.08
N GLN A 92 -4.62 -4.10 -8.55
CA GLN A 92 -3.25 -3.58 -8.53
C GLN A 92 -2.34 -4.45 -7.66
N TYR A 93 -2.85 -4.90 -6.51
CA TYR A 93 -2.13 -5.83 -5.67
C TYR A 93 -1.93 -7.18 -6.37
N VAL A 94 -3.00 -7.78 -6.95
CA VAL A 94 -2.89 -9.06 -7.66
C VAL A 94 -1.89 -9.00 -8.80
N GLU A 95 -1.99 -7.99 -9.67
CA GLU A 95 -1.10 -7.84 -10.82
C GLU A 95 0.36 -7.62 -10.38
N THR A 96 0.58 -6.90 -9.27
CA THR A 96 1.92 -6.75 -8.68
C THR A 96 2.46 -8.08 -8.15
N VAL A 97 1.65 -8.86 -7.43
CA VAL A 97 2.04 -10.19 -6.94
C VAL A 97 2.40 -11.11 -8.10
N MET A 98 1.54 -11.20 -9.11
CA MET A 98 1.80 -12.03 -10.30
C MET A 98 3.09 -11.61 -10.98
N PHE A 99 3.30 -10.31 -11.20
CA PHE A 99 4.54 -9.81 -11.79
C PHE A 99 5.78 -10.24 -11.00
N MET A 100 5.75 -10.12 -9.66
CA MET A 100 6.89 -10.52 -8.83
C MET A 100 7.17 -12.03 -8.92
N LEU A 101 6.13 -12.86 -8.93
CA LEU A 101 6.28 -14.32 -9.01
C LEU A 101 6.78 -14.77 -10.38
N GLU A 102 6.26 -14.19 -11.47
CA GLU A 102 6.68 -14.50 -12.84
C GLU A 102 8.11 -14.07 -13.15
N ASN A 103 8.65 -13.11 -12.40
CA ASN A 103 9.99 -12.58 -12.57
C ASN A 103 10.97 -13.04 -11.49
N LYS A 104 10.70 -14.18 -10.84
CA LYS A 104 11.62 -14.82 -9.87
C LYS A 104 11.97 -13.93 -8.66
N HIS A 105 10.99 -13.15 -8.20
CA HIS A 105 11.07 -12.38 -6.98
C HIS A 105 10.11 -12.96 -5.94
N GLU A 106 10.29 -14.24 -5.60
CA GLU A 106 9.38 -15.05 -4.80
C GLU A 106 9.14 -14.43 -3.41
N ASN A 107 10.21 -13.94 -2.77
CA ASN A 107 10.11 -13.30 -1.45
C ASN A 107 9.25 -12.02 -1.50
N LYS A 108 9.36 -11.21 -2.57
CA LYS A 108 8.54 -10.01 -2.75
C LYS A 108 7.10 -10.38 -3.09
N GLY A 109 6.91 -11.33 -4.01
CA GLY A 109 5.59 -11.84 -4.38
C GLY A 109 4.84 -12.42 -3.18
N PHE A 110 5.52 -13.22 -2.35
CA PHE A 110 4.98 -13.74 -1.09
C PHE A 110 4.60 -12.61 -0.13
N LYS A 111 5.50 -11.63 0.09
CA LYS A 111 5.24 -10.48 0.99
C LYS A 111 4.00 -9.70 0.58
N TYR A 112 3.81 -9.43 -0.70
CA TYR A 112 2.63 -8.70 -1.19
C TYR A 112 1.37 -9.57 -1.17
N ALA A 113 1.48 -10.87 -1.47
CA ALA A 113 0.36 -11.80 -1.31
C ALA A 113 -0.08 -11.90 0.17
N GLU A 114 0.87 -11.85 1.11
CA GLU A 114 0.60 -11.75 2.55
C GLU A 114 -0.07 -10.41 2.93
N SER A 115 0.31 -9.29 2.31
CA SER A 115 -0.27 -7.98 2.64
C SER A 115 -1.73 -7.84 2.20
N MET A 116 -2.08 -8.49 1.08
CA MET A 116 -3.44 -8.60 0.58
C MET A 116 -4.36 -9.44 1.47
N ARG A 117 -3.79 -10.35 2.26
CA ARG A 117 -4.56 -11.15 3.21
C ARG A 117 -5.03 -10.24 4.34
N ALA A 118 -6.17 -9.60 4.11
CA ALA A 118 -7.01 -9.10 5.17
C ALA A 118 -7.41 -10.32 6.00
N ARG A 119 -6.85 -10.46 7.19
CA ARG A 119 -7.34 -11.46 8.13
C ARG A 119 -8.68 -10.91 8.63
N VAL A 120 -9.75 -11.14 7.87
CA VAL A 120 -11.13 -10.79 8.24
C VAL A 120 -11.43 -11.28 9.66
N PHE A 121 -10.88 -12.43 10.03
CA PHE A 121 -10.89 -12.97 11.38
C PHE A 121 -10.12 -12.13 12.41
N LEU A 122 -8.96 -11.55 12.08
CA LEU A 122 -8.28 -10.62 12.99
C LEU A 122 -9.00 -9.29 13.10
N ASP A 123 -9.61 -8.78 12.02
CA ASP A 123 -10.43 -7.57 12.08
C ASP A 123 -11.67 -7.79 12.96
N GLN A 124 -12.31 -8.96 12.85
CA GLN A 124 -13.40 -9.38 13.75
C GLN A 124 -12.93 -9.59 15.21
N ILE A 125 -11.71 -10.11 15.42
CA ILE A 125 -11.07 -10.16 16.74
C ILE A 125 -10.76 -8.75 17.26
N ALA A 126 -10.35 -7.82 16.39
CA ALA A 126 -10.08 -6.42 16.73
C ALA A 126 -11.34 -5.71 17.22
N GLU A 127 -12.46 -5.97 16.56
CA GLU A 127 -13.76 -5.37 16.82
C GLU A 127 -14.49 -6.05 17.99
N GLY A 128 -14.38 -7.37 18.12
CA GLY A 128 -15.06 -8.16 19.15
C GLY A 128 -14.31 -8.27 20.47
N LEU A 129 -12.97 -8.21 20.48
CA LEU A 129 -12.20 -8.20 21.72
C LEU A 129 -12.01 -6.77 22.22
N VAL A 130 -12.99 -6.32 23.01
CA VAL A 130 -12.95 -5.15 23.92
C VAL A 130 -11.71 -5.15 24.85
N ARG A 131 -10.89 -6.21 24.83
CA ARG A 131 -9.68 -6.41 25.65
C ARG A 131 -8.35 -6.13 24.95
N LEU A 132 -8.28 -5.95 23.63
CA LEU A 132 -7.02 -5.58 22.96
C LEU A 132 -6.52 -4.18 23.37
N ASP A 133 -7.45 -3.38 23.89
CA ASP A 133 -7.21 -2.07 24.45
C ASP A 133 -6.52 -2.08 25.82
N LYS A 134 -6.53 -3.22 26.52
CA LYS A 134 -5.84 -3.36 27.81
C LYS A 134 -4.34 -3.20 27.59
N GLY A 135 -3.77 -2.09 28.07
CA GLY A 135 -2.35 -1.75 27.92
C GLY A 135 -2.05 -0.63 26.93
N LEU A 136 -3.00 -0.23 26.07
CA LEU A 136 -2.88 1.04 25.34
C LEU A 136 -3.42 2.17 26.23
N THR A 137 -2.60 3.16 26.53
CA THR A 137 -3.10 4.34 27.24
C THR A 137 -4.15 5.05 26.39
N GLN A 138 -5.18 5.60 27.03
CA GLN A 138 -6.21 6.41 26.34
C GLN A 138 -5.56 7.55 25.53
N GLU A 139 -4.44 8.08 26.03
CA GLU A 139 -3.59 9.05 25.38
C GLU A 139 -3.05 8.56 24.02
N LEU A 140 -2.49 7.35 23.92
CA LEU A 140 -1.97 6.82 22.65
C LEU A 140 -3.07 6.67 21.59
N LYS A 141 -4.27 6.26 22.00
CA LYS A 141 -5.42 6.17 21.08
C LYS A 141 -5.88 7.54 20.61
N GLN A 142 -6.02 8.50 21.52
CA GLN A 142 -6.40 9.87 21.18
C GLN A 142 -5.36 10.52 20.27
N ASN A 143 -4.07 10.32 20.55
CA ASN A 143 -2.99 10.81 19.70
C ASN A 143 -3.06 10.20 18.29
N ARG A 144 -3.29 8.88 18.18
CA ARG A 144 -3.50 8.21 16.90
C ARG A 144 -4.66 8.84 16.12
N ASP A 145 -5.82 8.96 16.75
CA ASP A 145 -7.03 9.47 16.09
C ASP A 145 -6.85 10.93 15.64
N ASN A 146 -6.18 11.74 16.47
CA ASN A 146 -5.82 13.11 16.13
C ASN A 146 -4.87 13.18 14.94
N LEU A 147 -3.83 12.34 14.89
CA LEU A 147 -2.87 12.31 13.78
C LEU A 147 -3.55 11.85 12.49
N VAL A 148 -4.38 10.79 12.54
CA VAL A 148 -5.14 10.32 11.36
C VAL A 148 -6.10 11.40 10.86
N ALA A 149 -6.81 12.08 11.76
CA ALA A 149 -7.69 13.18 11.40
C ALA A 149 -6.92 14.34 10.75
N LYS A 150 -5.76 14.71 11.30
CA LYS A 150 -4.86 15.73 10.71
C LYS A 150 -4.38 15.33 9.32
N LEU A 151 -3.93 14.09 9.11
CA LEU A 151 -3.49 13.58 7.81
C LEU A 151 -4.64 13.67 6.79
N SER A 152 -5.85 13.23 7.16
CA SER A 152 -7.04 13.31 6.30
C SER A 152 -7.37 14.76 5.92
N LEU A 153 -7.36 15.67 6.89
CA LEU A 153 -7.64 17.09 6.64
C LEU A 153 -6.58 17.77 5.77
N LEU A 154 -5.29 17.51 6.04
CA LEU A 154 -4.18 18.05 5.25
C LEU A 154 -4.21 17.51 3.83
N GLY A 155 -4.46 16.22 3.63
CA GLY A 155 -4.64 15.61 2.31
C GLY A 155 -5.78 16.26 1.52
N LYS A 156 -6.95 16.49 2.15
CA LYS A 156 -8.07 17.21 1.54
C LYS A 156 -7.71 18.65 1.15
N LYS A 157 -7.04 19.40 2.04
CA LYS A 157 -6.58 20.76 1.76
C LYS A 157 -5.58 20.80 0.60
N MET A 158 -4.62 19.88 0.58
CA MET A 158 -3.64 19.75 -0.51
C MET A 158 -4.33 19.52 -1.85
N HIS A 159 -5.29 18.59 -1.90
CA HIS A 159 -6.05 18.32 -3.13
C HIS A 159 -6.79 19.57 -3.64
N GLN A 160 -7.44 20.31 -2.74
CA GLN A 160 -8.16 21.55 -3.08
C GLN A 160 -7.22 22.68 -3.52
N THR A 161 -6.10 22.89 -2.81
CA THR A 161 -5.12 23.93 -3.12
C THR A 161 -4.36 23.63 -4.40
N ALA A 162 -4.16 22.37 -4.77
CA ALA A 162 -3.41 22.02 -5.96
C ALA A 162 -4.14 22.30 -7.29
N GLY A 163 -5.42 22.67 -7.25
CA GLY A 163 -6.15 23.26 -8.38
C GLY A 163 -5.98 24.78 -8.51
N LYS A 164 -5.41 25.44 -7.49
CA LYS A 164 -5.18 26.88 -7.42
C LYS A 164 -3.71 27.17 -7.72
N LYS A 165 -3.40 28.33 -8.32
CA LYS A 165 -2.00 28.78 -8.54
C LYS A 165 -1.30 29.22 -7.22
N GLU A 166 -1.60 28.57 -6.10
CA GLU A 166 -1.10 28.85 -4.75
C GLU A 166 0.08 27.91 -4.39
N GLU A 167 1.17 27.97 -5.16
CA GLU A 167 2.27 27.00 -5.04
C GLU A 167 2.97 27.01 -3.68
N LYS A 168 3.21 28.20 -3.11
CA LYS A 168 3.86 28.35 -1.80
C LYS A 168 3.06 27.67 -0.69
N LYS A 169 1.75 27.89 -0.66
CA LYS A 169 0.84 27.29 0.33
C LYS A 169 0.76 25.77 0.17
N LEU A 170 0.78 25.27 -1.06
CA LEU A 170 0.81 23.83 -1.32
C LEU A 170 2.10 23.19 -0.79
N LEU A 171 3.24 23.88 -0.92
CA LEU A 171 4.51 23.42 -0.35
C LEU A 171 4.46 23.39 1.18
N GLU A 172 3.93 24.44 1.81
CA GLU A 172 3.76 24.49 3.27
C GLU A 172 2.85 23.36 3.79
N LEU A 173 1.72 23.11 3.12
CA LEU A 173 0.83 22.00 3.46
C LEU A 173 1.51 20.63 3.33
N LYS A 174 2.38 20.46 2.34
CA LYS A 174 3.14 19.21 2.14
C LYS A 174 4.15 18.97 3.25
N GLU A 175 4.87 20.01 3.66
CA GLU A 175 5.81 19.88 4.78
C GLU A 175 5.07 19.57 6.09
N GLN A 176 3.92 20.20 6.32
CA GLN A 176 3.05 19.85 7.45
C GLN A 176 2.57 18.40 7.37
N TYR A 177 2.14 17.92 6.19
CA TYR A 177 1.72 16.54 5.99
C TYR A 177 2.84 15.55 6.32
N ARG A 178 4.05 15.76 5.77
CA ARG A 178 5.20 14.89 6.04
C ARG A 178 5.58 14.86 7.51
N LYS A 179 5.50 16.00 8.20
CA LYS A 179 5.75 16.06 9.64
C LYS A 179 4.75 15.21 10.42
N VAL A 180 3.46 15.35 10.16
CA VAL A 180 2.41 14.55 10.81
C VAL A 180 2.53 13.07 10.44
N GLU A 181 2.95 12.75 9.21
CA GLU A 181 3.20 11.38 8.78
C GLU A 181 4.35 10.75 9.58
N SER A 182 5.46 11.47 9.76
CA SER A 182 6.57 11.02 10.61
C SER A 182 6.14 10.84 12.07
N GLU A 183 5.37 11.78 12.63
CA GLU A 183 4.83 11.67 13.99
C GLU A 183 3.91 10.43 14.14
N PHE A 184 3.16 10.09 13.09
CA PHE A 184 2.32 8.91 13.07
C PHE A 184 3.15 7.62 13.00
N GLU A 185 4.19 7.57 12.16
CA GLU A 185 5.12 6.43 12.10
C GLU A 185 5.80 6.17 13.46
N ASP A 186 6.26 7.23 14.14
CA ASP A 186 6.83 7.13 15.49
C ASP A 186 5.81 6.61 16.52
N LEU A 187 4.56 7.06 16.41
CA LEU A 187 3.47 6.57 17.26
C LEU A 187 3.19 5.08 17.03
N LEU A 188 3.24 4.60 15.78
CA LEU A 188 3.06 3.18 15.47
C LEU A 188 4.16 2.34 16.12
N VAL A 189 5.40 2.82 16.16
CA VAL A 189 6.50 2.16 16.89
C VAL A 189 6.18 2.08 18.39
N LYS A 190 5.75 3.19 19.00
CA LYS A 190 5.37 3.22 20.43
C LYS A 190 4.21 2.27 20.74
N ILE A 191 3.17 2.25 19.91
CA ILE A 191 2.03 1.34 20.02
C ILE A 191 2.49 -0.13 19.94
N ARG A 192 3.42 -0.44 19.04
CA ARG A 192 3.94 -1.81 18.87
C ARG A 192 4.79 -2.25 20.06
N LEU A 193 5.52 -1.34 20.70
CA LEU A 193 6.29 -1.62 21.92
C LEU A 193 5.38 -1.77 23.16
N SER A 194 4.34 -0.95 23.28
CA SER A 194 3.44 -1.00 24.44
C SER A 194 2.44 -2.14 24.38
N ASN A 195 1.94 -2.47 23.18
CA ASN A 195 0.97 -3.55 22.98
C ASN A 195 1.18 -4.25 21.62
N PRO A 196 2.11 -5.21 21.54
CA PRO A 196 2.42 -5.93 20.31
C PRO A 196 1.21 -6.66 19.70
N LEU A 197 0.33 -7.21 20.55
CA LEU A 197 -0.87 -7.93 20.10
C LEU A 197 -1.84 -6.97 19.42
N TYR A 198 -2.13 -5.82 20.04
CA TYR A 198 -2.94 -4.76 19.42
C TYR A 198 -2.36 -4.31 18.08
N ALA A 199 -1.05 -4.05 18.03
CA ALA A 199 -0.38 -3.61 16.81
C ALA A 199 -0.43 -4.69 15.70
N SER A 200 -0.28 -5.97 16.05
CA SER A 200 -0.34 -7.08 15.08
C SER A 200 -1.71 -7.21 14.41
N VAL A 201 -2.77 -6.84 15.13
CA VAL A 201 -4.14 -6.87 14.65
C VAL A 201 -4.47 -5.60 13.85
N ARG A 202 -4.15 -4.42 14.40
CA ARG A 202 -4.55 -3.14 13.78
C ARG A 202 -3.65 -2.70 12.62
N TYR A 203 -2.37 -3.05 12.70
CA TYR A 203 -1.31 -2.65 11.76
C TYR A 203 -0.48 -3.88 11.35
N PRO A 204 -1.11 -4.87 10.71
CA PRO A 204 -0.45 -6.13 10.38
C PRO A 204 0.74 -5.85 9.46
N GLN A 205 1.90 -6.37 9.84
CA GLN A 205 3.04 -6.43 8.93
C GLN A 205 3.06 -7.80 8.26
N PRO A 206 3.22 -7.85 6.93
CA PRO A 206 3.34 -9.12 6.21
C PRO A 206 4.53 -9.89 6.76
N ILE A 207 4.31 -11.15 7.14
CA ILE A 207 5.39 -12.03 7.58
C ILE A 207 6.33 -12.29 6.40
N THR A 208 7.63 -12.30 6.65
CA THR A 208 8.61 -12.60 5.60
C THR A 208 8.88 -14.10 5.51
N VAL A 209 9.31 -14.56 4.33
CA VAL A 209 9.74 -15.96 4.14
C VAL A 209 10.87 -16.30 5.12
N ARG A 210 11.85 -15.40 5.30
CA ARG A 210 12.94 -15.58 6.26
C ARG A 210 12.42 -15.82 7.67
N THR A 211 11.54 -14.95 8.17
CA THR A 211 10.93 -15.10 9.51
C THR A 211 10.20 -16.43 9.64
N LEU A 212 9.47 -16.87 8.62
CA LEU A 212 8.81 -18.17 8.64
C LEU A 212 9.82 -19.32 8.80
N GLN A 213 10.93 -19.27 8.06
CA GLN A 213 11.96 -20.31 8.09
C GLN A 213 12.81 -20.31 9.37
N THR A 214 13.06 -19.14 9.96
CA THR A 214 13.98 -19.03 11.10
C THR A 214 13.31 -19.01 12.46
N GLU A 215 12.07 -18.51 12.54
CA GLU A 215 11.40 -18.24 13.82
C GLU A 215 10.09 -19.00 14.01
N VAL A 216 9.47 -19.50 12.93
CA VAL A 216 8.13 -20.10 12.99
C VAL A 216 8.15 -21.61 12.72
N LEU A 217 8.77 -22.02 11.61
CA LEU A 217 8.80 -23.43 11.20
C LEU A 217 9.90 -24.19 11.91
N LYS A 218 9.56 -25.37 12.41
CA LYS A 218 10.54 -26.33 12.96
C LYS A 218 11.10 -27.19 11.84
N LYS A 219 12.24 -27.84 12.13
CA LYS A 219 12.86 -28.79 11.20
C LYS A 219 11.86 -29.88 10.79
N GLY A 220 11.62 -30.01 9.49
CA GLY A 220 10.69 -31.00 8.92
C GLY A 220 9.25 -30.50 8.76
N GLU A 221 8.92 -29.28 9.19
CA GLU A 221 7.63 -28.66 8.92
C GLU A 221 7.65 -27.95 7.56
N ILE A 222 6.56 -28.08 6.80
CA ILE A 222 6.35 -27.36 5.55
C ILE A 222 5.05 -26.59 5.65
N LEU A 223 5.11 -25.29 5.44
CA LEU A 223 3.96 -24.44 5.25
C LEU A 223 3.61 -24.37 3.76
N VAL A 224 2.42 -24.83 3.43
CA VAL A 224 1.82 -24.68 2.11
C VAL A 224 0.89 -23.48 2.12
N ARG A 225 1.13 -22.49 1.26
CA ARG A 225 0.21 -21.37 1.03
C ARG A 225 -0.19 -21.26 -0.42
N TYR A 226 -1.44 -20.86 -0.65
CA TYR A 226 -1.94 -20.56 -1.99
C TYR A 226 -2.13 -19.05 -2.17
N PHE A 227 -2.00 -18.62 -3.42
CA PHE A 227 -2.42 -17.32 -3.91
C PHE A 227 -3.14 -17.55 -5.23
N ILE A 228 -4.40 -17.12 -5.29
CA ILE A 228 -5.27 -17.29 -6.46
C ILE A 228 -5.34 -15.95 -7.16
N SER A 229 -4.91 -15.92 -8.43
CA SER A 229 -5.19 -14.82 -9.36
C SER A 229 -6.34 -15.20 -10.30
N PRO A 230 -6.85 -14.28 -11.13
CA PRO A 230 -7.90 -14.58 -12.09
C PRO A 230 -7.57 -15.73 -13.07
N ASP A 231 -6.29 -15.98 -13.33
CA ASP A 231 -5.80 -16.88 -14.37
C ASP A 231 -4.80 -17.94 -13.88
N LYS A 232 -4.27 -17.83 -12.66
CA LYS A 232 -3.21 -18.71 -12.13
C LYS A 232 -3.42 -19.03 -10.65
N LEU A 233 -3.02 -20.24 -10.27
CA LEU A 233 -2.87 -20.67 -8.88
C LEU A 233 -1.37 -20.76 -8.57
N TYR A 234 -0.92 -19.96 -7.61
CA TYR A 234 0.44 -20.00 -7.10
C TYR A 234 0.45 -20.74 -5.76
N VAL A 235 1.38 -21.68 -5.61
CA VAL A 235 1.59 -22.43 -4.37
C VAL A 235 2.98 -22.12 -3.84
N PHE A 236 3.05 -21.59 -2.62
CA PHE A 236 4.27 -21.38 -1.87
C PHE A 236 4.50 -22.59 -0.97
N LEU A 237 5.67 -23.21 -1.09
CA LEU A 237 6.17 -24.22 -0.17
C LEU A 237 7.31 -23.58 0.62
N ILE A 238 7.10 -23.41 1.91
CA ILE A 238 8.08 -22.79 2.81
C ILE A 238 8.46 -23.82 3.86
N SER A 239 9.75 -24.08 3.98
CA SER A 239 10.37 -25.04 4.90
C SER A 239 11.60 -24.43 5.54
#